data_AF-A0A158HR47-F1
#
_entry.id   AF-A0A158HR47-F1
#
_cell.length_a   1.000
_cell.length_b   1.000
_cell.length_c   1.000
_cell.angle_alpha   90.00
_cell.angle_beta   90.00
_cell.angle_gamma   90.00
#
_symmetry.space_group_name_H-M   'P 1'
#
loop_
_entity.id
_entity.type
_entity.pdbx_description
1 polymer ?
#
loop_
_entity_poly.entity_id
_entity_poly.type
_entity_poly.pdbx_seq_one_letter_code
_entity_poly.pdbx_strand_id
1 'polypeptide(L)'
;MEAKNVIADYAETAGKVRVSANAYNHRQPGDPKRLAQALLTLVSATNPPSRLQLGTDALARIREKHAFVEQELQTWEALSRSTDFPV
;
A
#
# COMPACT_ATOMS: atom_id res chain seq x y z
N MET A 1 11.55 -11.58 14.41
CA MET A 1 11.99 -12.97 14.24
C MET A 1 12.67 -13.10 12.88
N GLU A 2 13.83 -13.74 12.83
CA GLU A 2 14.55 -13.96 11.56
C GLU A 2 14.28 -15.36 11.00
N ALA A 3 14.38 -15.49 9.68
CA ALA A 3 14.28 -16.78 9.02
C ALA A 3 15.48 -17.63 9.41
N LYS A 4 15.24 -18.91 9.76
CA LYS A 4 16.32 -19.84 10.14
C LYS A 4 17.34 -20.04 9.02
N ASN A 5 16.90 -19.94 7.76
CA ASN A 5 17.76 -20.02 6.58
C ASN A 5 17.68 -18.70 5.81
N VAL A 6 18.82 -18.02 5.69
CA VAL A 6 18.94 -16.75 4.95
C VAL A 6 19.59 -17.03 3.60
N ILE A 7 18.92 -16.59 2.52
CA ILE A 7 19.44 -16.66 1.15
C ILE A 7 20.07 -15.31 0.82
N ALA A 8 21.37 -15.31 0.48
CA ALA A 8 22.16 -14.11 0.26
C ALA A 8 21.58 -13.21 -0.86
N ASP A 9 21.07 -13.81 -1.95
CA ASP A 9 20.54 -13.09 -3.11
C ASP A 9 19.35 -12.16 -2.78
N TYR A 10 18.64 -12.42 -1.68
CA TYR A 10 17.52 -11.59 -1.22
C TYR A 10 17.93 -10.49 -0.23
N ALA A 11 19.22 -10.36 0.08
CA ALA A 11 19.71 -9.37 1.05
C ALA A 11 19.27 -7.94 0.68
N GLU A 12 19.34 -7.60 -0.60
CA GLU A 12 19.02 -6.25 -1.10
C GLU A 12 17.53 -5.95 -1.22
N THR A 13 16.66 -6.96 -1.14
CA THR A 13 15.21 -6.82 -1.31
C THR A 13 14.48 -7.14 -0.01
N ALA A 14 14.04 -8.38 0.17
CA ALA A 14 13.35 -8.84 1.36
C ALA A 14 14.23 -8.73 2.63
N GLY A 15 15.55 -8.79 2.47
CA GLY A 15 16.52 -8.55 3.55
C GLY A 15 16.42 -7.12 4.09
N LYS A 16 16.49 -6.11 3.22
CA LYS A 16 16.29 -4.70 3.61
C LYS A 16 14.94 -4.47 4.28
N VAL A 17 13.86 -5.04 3.73
CA VAL A 17 12.51 -4.93 4.32
C VAL A 17 12.48 -5.49 5.75
N ARG A 18 13.12 -6.65 6.01
CA ARG A 18 13.21 -7.23 7.35
C ARG A 18 13.94 -6.33 8.33
N VAL A 19 15.07 -5.76 7.92
CA VAL A 19 15.86 -4.83 8.75
C VAL A 19 15.01 -3.60 9.10
N SER A 20 14.36 -2.99 8.11
CA SER A 20 13.47 -1.84 8.33
C SER A 20 12.30 -2.18 9.25
N ALA A 21 11.64 -3.32 9.05
CA ALA A 21 10.50 -3.74 9.87
C ALA A 21 10.87 -3.91 11.35
N ASN A 22 12.04 -4.48 11.63
CA ASN A 22 12.56 -4.57 13.01
C ASN A 22 12.83 -3.17 13.59
N ALA A 23 13.40 -2.25 12.80
CA ALA A 23 13.67 -0.89 13.25
C ALA A 23 12.39 -0.07 13.57
N TYR A 24 11.28 -0.37 12.89
CA TYR A 24 9.98 0.24 13.12
C TYR A 24 9.17 -0.41 14.25
N ASN A 25 9.60 -1.57 14.77
CA ASN A 25 8.87 -2.22 15.85
C ASN A 25 8.82 -1.31 17.09
N HIS A 26 7.63 -1.14 17.66
CA HIS A 26 7.31 -0.18 18.73
C HIS A 26 7.52 1.30 18.37
N ARG A 27 7.77 1.61 17.09
CA ARG A 27 7.92 2.96 16.55
C ARG A 27 7.00 3.17 15.35
N GLN A 28 5.99 2.30 15.20
CA GLN A 28 4.99 2.46 14.15
C GLN A 28 4.27 3.81 14.36
N PRO A 29 4.08 4.61 13.31
CA PRO A 29 3.31 5.83 13.41
C PRO A 29 1.84 5.49 13.67
N GLY A 30 1.20 6.24 14.56
CA GLY A 30 -0.24 6.13 14.83
C GLY A 30 -0.59 5.99 16.31
N ASP A 31 -1.89 5.93 16.57
CA ASP A 31 -2.46 5.79 17.91
C ASP A 31 -3.49 4.64 17.88
N PRO A 32 -3.24 3.53 18.59
CA PRO A 32 -4.17 2.39 18.64
C PRO A 32 -5.56 2.75 19.18
N LYS A 33 -5.69 3.74 20.07
CA LYS A 33 -7.00 4.18 20.58
C LYS A 33 -7.79 4.90 19.50
N ARG A 34 -7.14 5.76 18.72
CA ARG A 34 -7.78 6.43 17.57
C ARG A 34 -8.13 5.43 16.46
N LEU A 35 -7.31 4.41 16.24
CA LEU A 35 -7.62 3.32 15.32
C LEU A 35 -8.91 2.60 15.75
N ALA A 36 -9.04 2.24 17.02
CA ALA A 36 -10.26 1.59 17.53
C ALA A 36 -11.50 2.46 17.27
N GLN A 37 -11.41 3.77 17.51
CA GLN A 37 -12.50 4.70 17.22
C GLN A 37 -12.86 4.75 15.73
N ALA A 38 -11.86 4.76 14.84
CA ALA A 38 -12.08 4.75 13.40
C ALA A 38 -12.78 3.45 12.94
N LEU A 39 -12.43 2.31 13.54
CA LEU A 39 -13.10 1.04 13.27
C LEU A 39 -14.57 1.05 13.71
N LEU A 40 -14.88 1.62 14.87
CA LEU A 40 -16.27 1.79 15.32
C LEU A 40 -17.09 2.64 14.36
N THR A 41 -16.51 3.71 13.83
CA THR A 41 -17.13 4.52 12.77
C THR A 41 -17.36 3.70 11.51
N LEU A 42 -16.36 2.90 11.09
CA LEU A 42 -16.43 2.08 9.88
C LEU A 42 -17.54 1.03 9.96
N VAL A 43 -17.66 0.30 11.07
CA VAL A 43 -18.72 -0.73 11.23
C VAL A 43 -20.12 -0.14 11.33
N SER A 44 -20.23 1.14 11.70
CA SER A 44 -21.49 1.86 11.80
C SER A 44 -21.89 2.57 10.49
N ALA A 45 -21.04 2.51 9.45
CA ALA A 45 -21.31 3.17 8.18
C ALA A 45 -22.36 2.40 7.37
N THR A 46 -23.34 3.11 6.81
CA THR A 46 -24.39 2.51 5.96
C THR A 46 -23.81 1.80 4.73
N ASN A 47 -22.75 2.35 4.14
CA ASN A 47 -22.06 1.80 2.98
C ASN A 47 -20.54 1.83 3.23
N PRO A 48 -19.98 0.82 3.94
CA PRO A 48 -18.56 0.80 4.25
C PRO A 48 -17.73 0.54 2.99
N PRO A 49 -16.55 1.20 2.83
CA PRO A 49 -15.66 0.93 1.71
C PRO A 49 -15.01 -0.45 1.81
N SER A 50 -14.68 -1.05 0.66
CA SER A 50 -13.90 -2.30 0.62
C SER A 50 -12.47 -2.14 1.14
N ARG A 51 -11.91 -0.91 1.09
CA ARG A 51 -10.57 -0.58 1.57
C ARG A 51 -10.58 0.80 2.23
N LEU A 52 -9.97 0.93 3.41
CA LEU A 52 -9.78 2.20 4.11
C LEU A 52 -8.31 2.34 4.53
N GLN A 53 -7.67 3.43 4.13
CA GLN A 53 -6.31 3.76 4.56
C GLN A 53 -6.35 4.47 5.91
N LEU A 54 -5.51 4.01 6.84
CA LEU A 54 -5.42 4.52 8.20
C LEU A 54 -4.00 5.03 8.43
N GLY A 55 -3.86 6.31 8.76
CA GLY A 55 -2.58 7.00 8.86
C GLY A 55 -2.31 7.91 7.66
N THR A 56 -1.63 9.03 7.90
CA THR A 56 -1.31 10.03 6.87
C THR A 56 -0.25 9.52 5.89
N ASP A 57 0.64 8.66 6.35
CA ASP A 57 1.64 7.95 5.55
C ASP A 57 0.96 6.98 4.56
N ALA A 58 0.00 6.18 5.02
CA ALA A 58 -0.78 5.29 4.17
C ALA A 58 -1.56 6.07 3.10
N LEU A 59 -2.18 7.20 3.49
CA LEU A 59 -2.88 8.09 2.55
C LEU A 59 -1.92 8.67 1.50
N ALA A 60 -0.74 9.15 1.90
CA ALA A 60 0.25 9.70 1.00
C ALA A 60 0.72 8.64 -0.02
N ARG A 61 1.11 7.45 0.46
CA ARG A 61 1.58 6.34 -0.38
C ARG A 61 0.54 5.86 -1.40
N ILE A 62 -0.71 5.75 -0.99
CA ILE A 62 -1.78 5.34 -1.91
C ILE A 62 -2.07 6.43 -2.95
N ARG A 63 -2.05 7.71 -2.57
CA ARG A 63 -2.18 8.82 -3.53
C ARG A 63 -1.05 8.82 -4.55
N GLU A 64 0.19 8.67 -4.10
CA GLU A 64 1.35 8.56 -4.98
C GLU A 64 1.20 7.39 -5.97
N LYS A 65 0.81 6.21 -5.48
CA LYS A 65 0.62 5.05 -6.36
C LYS A 65 -0.52 5.26 -7.36
N HIS A 66 -1.64 5.84 -6.94
CA HIS A 66 -2.74 6.15 -7.85
C HIS A 66 -2.31 7.14 -8.93
N ALA A 67 -1.63 8.21 -8.56
CA ALA A 67 -1.11 9.20 -9.51
C ALA A 67 -0.14 8.56 -10.53
N PHE A 68 0.74 7.68 -10.05
CA PHE A 68 1.65 6.92 -10.91
C PHE A 68 0.90 6.02 -11.91
N VAL A 69 -0.07 5.24 -11.44
CA VAL A 69 -0.86 4.35 -12.32
C VAL A 69 -1.67 5.16 -13.33
N GLU A 70 -2.29 6.26 -12.90
CA GLU A 70 -3.03 7.15 -13.78
C GLU A 70 -2.12 7.73 -14.87
N GLN A 71 -0.90 8.17 -14.51
CA GLN A 71 0.08 8.67 -15.46
C GLN A 71 0.50 7.60 -16.49
N GLU A 72 0.73 6.37 -16.04
CA GLU A 72 1.05 5.25 -16.96
C GLU A 72 -0.13 4.98 -17.91
N LEU A 73 -1.36 4.95 -17.40
CA LEU A 73 -2.56 4.74 -18.21
C LEU A 73 -2.69 5.81 -19.30
N GLN A 74 -2.52 7.09 -18.94
CA GLN A 74 -2.58 8.20 -19.89
C GLN A 74 -1.46 8.12 -20.93
N THR A 75 -0.24 7.78 -20.51
CA THR A 75 0.93 7.65 -21.40
C THR A 75 0.70 6.59 -22.48
N TRP A 76 0.04 5.49 -22.13
CA TRP A 76 -0.13 4.32 -23.00
C TRP A 76 -1.56 4.14 -23.53
N GLU A 77 -2.42 5.15 -23.37
CA GLU A 77 -3.84 5.05 -23.72
C GLU A 77 -4.04 4.69 -25.20
N ALA A 78 -3.39 5.42 -26.11
CA ALA A 78 -3.52 5.20 -27.54
C ALA A 78 -3.08 3.80 -27.98
N LEU A 79 -1.95 3.33 -27.43
CA LEU A 79 -1.46 1.98 -27.72
C LEU A 79 -2.44 0.93 -27.19
N SER A 80 -2.95 1.11 -25.98
CA SER A 80 -3.94 0.20 -25.39
C SER A 80 -5.23 0.15 -26.21
N ARG A 81 -5.70 1.29 -26.73
CA ARG A 81 -6.88 1.36 -27.60
C ARG A 81 -6.67 0.72 -28.97
N SER A 82 -5.44 0.71 -29.47
CA SER A 82 -5.13 0.12 -30.79
C SER A 82 -5.31 -1.40 -30.87
N THR A 83 -5.57 -2.07 -29.74
CA THR A 83 -5.80 -3.52 -29.68
C THR A 83 -7.26 -3.91 -29.88
N ASP A 84 -8.17 -2.95 -30.06
CA ASP A 84 -9.57 -3.24 -30.38
C ASP A 84 -9.69 -3.88 -31.77
N PHE A 85 -10.76 -4.66 -31.99
CA PHE A 85 -11.08 -5.13 -33.34
C PHE A 85 -11.32 -3.93 -34.26
N PRO A 86 -10.92 -4.01 -35.54
CA PRO A 86 -11.28 -2.99 -36.52
C PRO A 86 -12.81 -2.84 -36.57
N VAL A 87 -13.28 -1.59 -36.45
CA VAL A 87 -14.68 -1.21 -36.69
C VAL A 87 -14.97 -1.04 -38.18
#